data_AF-A0A255PAF8-F1
#
_entry.id   AF-A0A255PAF8-F1
#
_cell.length_a   1.000
_cell.length_b   1.000
_cell.length_c   1.000
_cell.angle_alpha   90.00
_cell.angle_beta   90.00
_cell.angle_gamma   90.00
#
_symmetry.space_group_name_H-M   'P 1'
#
loop_
_entity.id
_entity.type
_entity.pdbx_description
1 polymer ?
#
loop_
_entity_poly.entity_id
_entity_poly.type
_entity_poly.pdbx_seq_one_letter_code
_entity_poly.pdbx_strand_id
1 'polypeptide(L)'
;MLAAGLTATLAAIPTTSSAAQAETAATAASLFSAYTTNGAAYGDVGYTYWSTGDGYYGIEVTSPYAADIRPNDEYGAVLRMHYDSRSGTGQVRSLVKVLPEEYGTGSSFSGTGYRNVWFDVCNWHWLSEAAYSCARLTRS
;
A
#
# COMPACT_ATOMS: atom_id res chain seq x y z
N MET A 1 -51.10 -20.46 -38.85
CA MET A 1 -49.78 -19.91 -38.49
C MET A 1 -49.79 -19.65 -36.99
N LEU A 2 -49.06 -20.46 -36.21
CA LEU A 2 -48.91 -20.27 -34.76
C LEU A 2 -47.74 -19.30 -34.50
N ALA A 3 -47.92 -18.37 -33.58
CA ALA A 3 -46.82 -17.70 -32.91
C ALA A 3 -47.14 -17.61 -31.40
N ALA A 4 -46.46 -18.45 -30.64
CA ALA A 4 -46.25 -18.31 -29.20
C ALA A 4 -45.58 -16.94 -28.93
N GLY A 5 -45.90 -16.16 -27.90
CA GLY A 5 -46.05 -16.52 -26.50
C GLY A 5 -44.70 -16.35 -25.80
N LEU A 6 -44.43 -15.18 -25.22
CA LEU A 6 -43.35 -15.02 -24.24
C LEU A 6 -43.71 -13.93 -23.22
N THR A 7 -44.35 -14.34 -22.13
CA THR A 7 -44.54 -13.55 -20.91
C THR A 7 -43.24 -13.66 -20.09
N ALA A 8 -42.51 -12.56 -19.92
CA ALA A 8 -41.31 -12.55 -19.09
C ALA A 8 -41.71 -12.34 -17.61
N THR A 9 -41.62 -13.41 -16.82
CA THR A 9 -41.70 -13.36 -15.36
C THR A 9 -40.45 -12.71 -14.79
N LEU A 10 -40.58 -11.52 -14.21
CA LEU A 10 -39.50 -10.89 -13.44
C LEU A 10 -39.49 -11.51 -12.03
N ALA A 11 -38.66 -12.53 -11.83
CA ALA A 11 -38.40 -13.09 -10.50
C ALA A 11 -37.36 -12.22 -9.78
N ALA A 12 -37.73 -11.68 -8.63
CA ALA A 12 -36.79 -11.07 -7.69
C ALA A 12 -36.02 -12.17 -6.94
N ILE A 13 -34.69 -12.04 -6.84
CA ILE A 13 -33.85 -12.84 -5.94
C ILE A 13 -32.99 -11.88 -5.10
N PRO A 14 -32.98 -12.02 -3.76
CA PRO A 14 -32.23 -11.17 -2.85
C PRO A 14 -30.76 -11.63 -2.78
N THR A 15 -29.84 -10.69 -2.62
CA THR A 15 -28.49 -11.00 -2.13
C THR A 15 -28.12 -9.99 -1.05
N THR A 16 -28.54 -10.29 0.18
CA THR A 16 -27.84 -9.81 1.37
C THR A 16 -26.71 -10.77 1.72
N SER A 17 -25.76 -10.21 2.46
CA SER A 17 -24.83 -10.88 3.37
C SER A 17 -23.42 -11.17 2.88
N SER A 18 -22.52 -10.26 3.29
CA SER A 18 -21.33 -10.55 4.08
C SER A 18 -20.49 -11.75 3.62
N ALA A 19 -19.53 -11.47 2.74
CA ALA A 19 -18.29 -12.23 2.75
C ALA A 19 -17.32 -11.52 3.68
N ALA A 20 -17.46 -11.76 4.98
CA ALA A 20 -16.32 -11.73 5.88
C ALA A 20 -15.30 -12.71 5.29
N GLN A 21 -14.22 -12.21 4.71
CA GLN A 21 -13.06 -13.05 4.37
C GLN A 21 -12.40 -13.45 5.69
N ALA A 22 -12.91 -14.54 6.27
CA ALA A 22 -12.28 -15.22 7.37
C ALA A 22 -11.11 -16.07 6.84
N GLU A 23 -9.96 -15.82 7.45
CA GLU A 23 -8.77 -16.65 7.58
C GLU A 23 -7.91 -16.94 6.34
N THR A 24 -6.70 -16.37 6.36
CA THR A 24 -5.53 -17.11 5.91
C THR A 24 -4.33 -16.73 6.78
N ALA A 25 -3.59 -17.74 7.23
CA ALA A 25 -2.32 -17.61 7.94
C ALA A 25 -1.35 -16.66 7.21
N ALA A 26 -0.42 -16.06 7.95
CA ALA A 26 0.63 -15.17 7.43
C ALA A 26 1.20 -15.73 6.11
N THR A 27 0.75 -15.18 4.99
CA THR A 27 1.24 -15.54 3.67
C THR A 27 2.65 -14.99 3.54
N ALA A 28 3.53 -15.66 2.78
CA ALA A 28 4.86 -15.14 2.51
C ALA A 28 4.79 -13.67 2.10
N ALA A 29 5.74 -12.85 2.58
CA ALA A 29 5.72 -11.41 2.37
C ALA A 29 5.51 -11.08 0.89
N SER A 30 4.43 -10.37 0.60
CA SER A 30 4.21 -9.84 -0.75
C SER A 30 5.17 -8.69 -0.95
N LEU A 31 5.95 -8.73 -2.03
CA LEU A 31 6.83 -7.63 -2.40
C LEU A 31 6.03 -6.58 -3.17
N PHE A 32 6.25 -5.33 -2.82
CA PHE A 32 5.67 -4.17 -3.46
C PHE A 32 6.80 -3.27 -3.91
N SER A 33 6.73 -2.72 -5.12
CA SER A 33 7.71 -1.78 -5.61
C SER A 33 7.11 -0.77 -6.59
N ALA A 34 7.81 0.35 -6.77
CA ALA A 34 7.51 1.34 -7.79
C ALA A 34 8.70 2.26 -8.02
N TYR A 35 8.71 2.89 -9.18
CA TYR A 35 9.43 4.13 -9.43
C TYR A 35 8.48 5.32 -9.20
N THR A 36 9.01 6.46 -8.80
CA THR A 36 8.26 7.72 -8.79
C THR A 36 7.74 8.05 -10.19
N THR A 37 6.70 8.89 -10.27
CA THR A 37 6.01 9.21 -11.54
C THR A 37 6.93 9.81 -12.61
N ASN A 38 8.01 10.47 -12.20
CA ASN A 38 9.05 11.02 -13.09
C ASN A 38 10.27 10.08 -13.24
N GLY A 39 10.26 8.91 -12.59
CA GLY A 39 11.33 7.93 -12.64
C GLY A 39 12.62 8.39 -11.97
N ALA A 40 12.55 9.23 -10.95
CA ALA A 40 13.71 9.80 -10.25
C ALA A 40 14.08 9.06 -8.96
N ALA A 41 13.12 8.34 -8.36
CA ALA A 41 13.36 7.53 -7.17
C ALA A 41 12.68 6.16 -7.32
N TYR A 42 13.18 5.19 -6.58
CA TYR A 42 12.67 3.83 -6.50
C TYR A 42 12.45 3.44 -5.03
N GLY A 43 11.43 2.63 -4.78
CA GLY A 43 11.22 2.07 -3.45
C GLY A 43 10.58 0.69 -3.51
N ASP A 44 10.91 -0.14 -2.53
CA ASP A 44 10.28 -1.44 -2.33
C ASP A 44 10.11 -1.80 -0.85
N VAL A 45 9.21 -2.74 -0.61
CA VAL A 45 8.89 -3.23 0.73
C VAL A 45 8.28 -4.62 0.68
N GLY A 46 8.66 -5.49 1.62
CA GLY A 46 7.93 -6.71 1.93
C GLY A 46 6.80 -6.43 2.90
N TYR A 47 5.61 -6.96 2.61
CA TYR A 47 4.43 -6.76 3.44
C TYR A 47 3.63 -8.05 3.64
N THR A 48 3.37 -8.34 4.91
CA THR A 48 2.48 -9.41 5.35
C THR A 48 1.42 -8.81 6.27
N TYR A 49 0.22 -9.37 6.26
CA TYR A 49 -0.84 -8.99 7.18
C TYR A 49 -1.63 -10.21 7.67
N TRP A 50 -2.25 -10.08 8.83
CA TRP A 50 -3.15 -11.08 9.41
C TRP A 50 -4.32 -10.38 10.12
N SER A 51 -5.47 -11.03 10.13
CA SER A 51 -6.65 -10.51 10.84
C SER A 51 -6.43 -10.57 12.35
N THR A 52 -6.87 -9.54 13.08
CA THR A 52 -6.94 -9.55 14.55
C THR A 52 -8.34 -9.85 15.09
N GLY A 53 -9.31 -10.14 14.20
CA GLY A 53 -10.67 -10.55 14.58
C GLY A 53 -11.62 -9.41 14.97
N ASP A 54 -11.15 -8.17 14.93
CA ASP A 54 -11.87 -6.97 15.40
C ASP A 54 -11.99 -5.88 14.32
N GLY A 55 -11.83 -6.26 13.06
CA GLY A 55 -11.86 -5.36 11.90
C GLY A 55 -10.58 -4.58 11.66
N TYR A 56 -9.55 -4.78 12.47
CA TYR A 56 -8.18 -4.33 12.21
C TYR A 56 -7.28 -5.51 11.83
N TYR A 57 -6.06 -5.17 11.43
CA TYR A 57 -5.04 -6.10 11.02
C TYR A 57 -3.78 -5.95 11.86
N GLY A 58 -3.11 -7.07 12.07
CA GLY A 58 -1.69 -7.12 12.34
C GLY A 58 -0.92 -7.07 11.03
N ILE A 59 0.24 -6.42 11.06
CA ILE A 59 1.12 -6.27 9.90
C ILE A 59 2.55 -6.57 10.26
N GLU A 60 3.29 -7.00 9.25
CA GLU A 60 4.74 -7.03 9.25
C GLU A 60 5.23 -6.32 7.99
N VAL A 61 6.15 -5.39 8.18
CA VAL A 61 6.85 -4.65 7.14
C VAL A 61 8.31 -5.07 7.20
N THR A 62 8.82 -5.62 6.10
CA THR A 62 10.18 -6.18 6.01
C THR A 62 10.98 -5.51 4.91
N SER A 63 12.28 -5.35 5.19
CA SER A 63 13.28 -4.84 4.23
C SER A 63 12.83 -3.59 3.45
N PRO A 64 12.26 -2.56 4.09
CA PRO A 64 11.88 -1.34 3.37
C PRO A 64 13.13 -0.70 2.76
N TYR A 65 13.09 -0.38 1.47
CA TYR A 65 14.21 0.15 0.71
C TYR A 65 13.78 1.38 -0.09
N ALA A 66 14.66 2.37 -0.16
CA ALA A 66 14.50 3.53 -1.04
C ALA A 66 15.85 3.86 -1.68
N ALA A 67 15.79 4.31 -2.92
CA ALA A 67 16.93 4.80 -3.67
C ALA A 67 16.55 6.05 -4.46
N ASP A 68 17.37 7.08 -4.36
CA ASP A 68 17.43 8.08 -5.40
C ASP A 68 18.23 7.52 -6.58
N ILE A 69 17.63 7.51 -7.78
CA ILE A 69 18.21 6.92 -8.98
C ILE A 69 18.62 7.98 -10.00
N ARG A 70 18.33 9.27 -9.74
CA ARG A 70 18.74 10.37 -10.60
C ARG A 70 19.74 11.27 -9.90
N PRO A 71 20.99 11.31 -10.37
CA PRO A 71 21.98 12.17 -9.75
C PRO A 71 21.75 13.64 -10.09
N ASN A 72 22.23 14.53 -9.21
CA ASN A 72 22.25 15.98 -9.36
C ASN A 72 20.87 16.68 -9.41
N ASP A 73 19.86 16.18 -8.68
CA ASP A 73 18.73 17.01 -8.27
C ASP A 73 18.73 17.19 -6.75
N GLU A 74 18.14 18.27 -6.22
CA GLU A 74 18.17 18.56 -4.77
C GLU A 74 17.27 17.60 -3.96
N TYR A 75 16.79 16.52 -4.57
CA TYR A 75 15.84 15.58 -4.00
C TYR A 75 16.53 14.25 -3.71
N GLY A 76 16.17 13.66 -2.57
CA GLY A 76 16.40 12.25 -2.32
C GLY A 76 15.12 11.45 -2.56
N ALA A 77 15.04 10.29 -1.91
CA ALA A 77 13.84 9.45 -1.94
C ALA A 77 13.24 9.27 -0.54
N VAL A 78 11.91 9.16 -0.47
CA VAL A 78 11.20 8.72 0.72
C VAL A 78 10.24 7.59 0.37
N LEU A 79 10.33 6.49 1.11
CA LEU A 79 9.33 5.42 1.10
C LEU A 79 8.39 5.63 2.30
N ARG A 80 7.08 5.65 2.08
CA ARG A 80 6.08 5.90 3.11
C ARG A 80 5.01 4.81 3.15
N MET A 81 4.52 4.57 4.35
CA MET A 81 3.34 3.75 4.62
C MET A 81 2.18 4.67 5.01
N HIS A 82 1.04 4.44 4.38
CA HIS A 82 -0.23 5.07 4.68
C HIS A 82 -1.14 4.03 5.32
N TYR A 83 -1.90 4.43 6.34
CA TYR A 83 -2.75 3.53 7.09
C TYR A 83 -3.80 4.31 7.88
N ASP A 84 -4.86 3.64 8.31
CA ASP A 84 -5.62 4.12 9.47
C ASP A 84 -5.23 3.29 10.70
N SER A 85 -5.34 3.93 11.86
CA SER A 85 -5.21 3.30 13.16
C SER A 85 -6.46 3.55 13.99
N ARG A 86 -6.50 3.01 15.21
CA ARG A 86 -7.54 3.33 16.18
C ARG A 86 -7.59 4.81 16.57
N SER A 87 -6.46 5.52 16.45
CA SER A 87 -6.36 6.93 16.84
C SER A 87 -6.72 7.89 15.72
N GLY A 88 -6.86 7.42 14.47
CA GLY A 88 -7.18 8.30 13.35
C GLY A 88 -7.10 7.62 11.98
N THR A 89 -7.62 8.33 10.98
CA THR A 89 -7.57 7.93 9.57
C THR A 89 -6.47 8.70 8.83
N GLY A 90 -6.02 8.17 7.70
CA GLY A 90 -5.08 8.85 6.80
C GLY A 90 -3.71 9.12 7.43
N GLN A 91 -3.26 8.25 8.33
CA GLN A 91 -1.94 8.34 8.95
C GLN A 91 -0.85 8.02 7.93
N VAL A 92 0.27 8.74 8.01
CA VAL A 92 1.43 8.54 7.14
C VAL A 92 2.68 8.39 8.00
N ARG A 93 3.46 7.34 7.73
CA ARG A 93 4.75 7.07 8.37
C ARG A 93 5.83 6.94 7.30
N SER A 94 6.93 7.67 7.44
CA SER A 94 8.13 7.42 6.64
C SER A 94 8.79 6.13 7.12
N LEU A 95 9.08 5.23 6.18
CA LEU A 95 9.80 3.99 6.44
C LEU A 95 11.31 4.17 6.21
N VAL A 96 11.65 4.90 5.16
CA VAL A 96 13.03 5.21 4.75
C VAL A 96 13.04 6.60 4.16
N LYS A 97 14.09 7.38 4.47
CA LYS A 97 14.46 8.61 3.78
C LYS A 97 15.95 8.50 3.43
N VAL A 98 16.31 8.90 2.22
CA VAL A 98 17.70 8.94 1.76
C VAL A 98 17.95 10.32 1.15
N LEU A 99 19.17 10.84 1.28
CA LEU A 99 19.54 12.11 0.67
C LEU A 99 19.69 11.96 -0.85
N PRO A 100 19.89 13.06 -1.60
CA PRO A 100 20.24 12.97 -3.00
C PRO A 100 21.44 12.05 -3.23
N GLU A 101 21.40 11.26 -4.30
CA GLU A 101 22.42 10.29 -4.71
C GLU A 101 22.67 9.14 -3.72
N GLU A 102 21.75 8.94 -2.77
CA GLU A 102 21.85 7.87 -1.77
C GLU A 102 20.81 6.77 -1.99
N TYR A 103 21.13 5.62 -1.40
CA TYR A 103 20.20 4.52 -1.19
C TYR A 103 20.27 4.06 0.26
N GLY A 104 19.19 3.44 0.73
CA GLY A 104 19.08 3.10 2.14
C GLY A 104 17.98 2.10 2.41
N THR A 105 18.15 1.39 3.52
CA THR A 105 17.16 0.46 4.07
C THR A 105 16.66 0.98 5.40
N GLY A 106 15.35 0.89 5.62
CA GLY A 106 14.75 1.17 6.93
C GLY A 106 14.71 -0.08 7.81
N SER A 107 14.24 0.11 9.03
CA SER A 107 14.03 -1.00 9.97
C SER A 107 12.74 -1.73 9.68
N SER A 108 12.81 -3.06 9.60
CA SER A 108 11.62 -3.92 9.65
C SER A 108 10.86 -3.72 10.96
N PHE A 109 9.54 -3.88 10.93
CA PHE A 109 8.72 -3.85 12.13
C PHE A 109 7.44 -4.66 11.98
N SER A 110 6.86 -5.04 13.12
CA SER A 110 5.56 -5.67 13.22
C SER A 110 4.67 -4.93 14.21
N GLY A 111 3.34 -4.98 14.02
CA GLY A 111 2.41 -4.42 14.97
C GLY A 111 0.96 -4.73 14.63
N THR A 112 0.03 -4.27 15.48
CA THR A 112 -1.42 -4.48 15.30
C THR A 112 -2.19 -3.18 15.33
N GLY A 113 -3.44 -3.21 14.85
CA GLY A 113 -4.35 -2.06 14.90
C GLY A 113 -4.27 -1.19 13.65
N TYR A 114 -3.94 -1.79 12.52
CA TYR A 114 -3.84 -1.12 11.22
C TYR A 114 -5.02 -1.50 10.32
N ARG A 115 -5.42 -0.60 9.43
CA ARG A 115 -6.30 -0.90 8.28
C ARG A 115 -5.97 0.00 7.11
N ASN A 116 -6.49 -0.31 5.93
CA ASN A 116 -6.30 0.49 4.72
C ASN A 116 -4.82 0.79 4.43
N VAL A 117 -3.95 -0.21 4.64
CA VAL A 117 -2.50 -0.04 4.50
C VAL A 117 -2.12 0.00 3.02
N TRP A 118 -1.29 0.97 2.65
CA TRP A 118 -0.65 1.04 1.33
C TRP A 118 0.65 1.84 1.39
N PHE A 119 1.45 1.76 0.33
CA PHE A 119 2.78 2.35 0.29
C PHE A 119 2.95 3.25 -0.94
N ASP A 120 3.74 4.31 -0.79
CA ASP A 120 4.26 5.07 -1.92
C ASP A 120 5.75 5.38 -1.77
N VAL A 121 6.38 5.64 -2.91
CA VAL A 121 7.69 6.26 -3.00
C VAL A 121 7.54 7.63 -3.61
N CYS A 122 8.28 8.61 -3.11
CA CYS A 122 8.28 9.99 -3.59
C CYS A 122 9.71 10.52 -3.70
N ASN A 123 9.89 11.52 -4.56
CA ASN A 123 11.02 12.43 -4.47
C ASN A 123 10.85 13.24 -3.18
N TRP A 124 11.90 13.35 -2.37
CA TRP A 124 11.85 14.03 -1.08
C TRP A 124 12.86 15.16 -1.04
N HIS A 125 12.38 16.37 -0.77
CA HIS A 125 13.24 17.53 -0.62
C HIS A 125 13.67 17.65 0.84
N TRP A 126 14.92 17.30 1.14
CA TRP A 126 15.43 17.13 2.50
C TRP A 126 15.41 18.40 3.35
N LEU A 127 15.47 19.59 2.73
CA LEU A 127 15.40 20.87 3.44
C LEU A 127 13.96 21.27 3.82
N SER A 128 12.97 20.95 2.99
CA SER A 128 11.57 21.36 3.20
C SER A 128 10.70 20.24 3.75
N GLU A 129 11.25 19.03 3.84
CA GLU A 129 10.56 17.80 4.20
C GLU A 129 9.39 17.42 3.27
N ALA A 130 9.27 18.09 2.12
CA ALA A 130 8.16 17.89 1.20
C ALA A 130 8.40 16.70 0.26
N ALA A 131 7.29 16.00 -0.06
CA ALA A 131 7.28 14.83 -0.93
C ALA A 131 6.58 15.15 -2.25
N TYR A 132 7.22 14.81 -3.37
CA TYR A 132 6.81 15.15 -4.72
C TYR A 132 6.84 13.93 -5.65
N SER A 133 6.15 14.03 -6.79
CA SER A 133 6.16 13.03 -7.86
C SER A 133 5.85 11.60 -7.38
N CYS A 134 5.06 11.47 -6.31
CA CYS A 134 4.81 10.20 -5.65
C CYS A 134 4.15 9.15 -6.56
N ALA A 135 4.53 7.89 -6.37
CA ALA A 135 3.87 6.76 -7.00
C ALA A 135 3.52 5.70 -5.95
N ARG A 136 2.28 5.20 -6.03
CA ARG A 136 1.84 4.09 -5.19
C ARG A 136 2.57 2.82 -5.60
N LEU A 137 3.12 2.10 -4.63
CA LEU A 137 3.75 0.81 -4.89
C LEU A 137 2.67 -0.22 -5.25
N THR A 138 3.00 -1.07 -6.21
CA THR A 138 2.15 -2.19 -6.63
C THR A 138 2.83 -3.51 -6.33
N ARG A 139 2.03 -4.55 -6.08
CA ARG A 139 2.55 -5.89 -5.86
C ARG A 139 3.27 -6.37 -7.13
N SER A 140 4.47 -6.90 -6.97
CA SER A 140 5.26 -7.53 -8.04
C SER A 140 5.02 -9.03 -8.18
#